data_AF-A0A382R7V0-F1
#
_entry.id   AF-A0A382R7V0-F1
#
_cell.length_a   1.000
_cell.length_b   1.000
_cell.length_c   1.000
_cell.angle_alpha   90.00
_cell.angle_beta   90.00
_cell.angle_gamma   90.00
#
_symmetry.space_group_name_H-M   'P 1'
#
loop_
_entity.id
_entity.type
_entity.pdbx_description
1 polymer ?
#
loop_
_entity_poly.entity_id
_entity_poly.type
_entity_poly.pdbx_seq_one_letter_code
_entity_poly.pdbx_strand_id
1 'polypeptide(L)'
;MVFLGLSNSVLQVDEGADTFVSSTILKYGAPYHQDEKNYTMEHAKVREDGLFIYRTWIPYYLQASSLYLFGKTTFAARLPFALSGVMSAMALYFFTIKLT
;
A
#
# COMPACT_ATOMS: atom_id res chain seq x y z
N MET A 1 -2.35 -19.02 9.32
CA MET A 1 -3.48 -18.41 8.57
C MET A 1 -3.09 -16.99 8.19
N VAL A 2 -2.81 -16.70 6.92
CA VAL A 2 -2.22 -15.41 6.47
C VAL A 2 -3.14 -14.21 6.70
N PHE A 3 -4.46 -14.40 6.65
CA PHE A 3 -5.43 -13.32 6.83
C PHE A 3 -5.84 -13.07 8.30
N LEU A 4 -5.55 -14.02 9.20
CA LEU A 4 -5.83 -13.82 10.62
C LEU A 4 -4.73 -12.94 11.22
N GLY A 5 -5.14 -11.79 11.77
CA GLY A 5 -4.25 -10.88 12.47
C GLY A 5 -3.87 -9.61 11.71
N LEU A 6 -4.35 -9.40 10.49
CA LEU A 6 -4.10 -8.16 9.74
C LEU A 6 -4.57 -6.90 10.51
N SER A 7 -5.57 -7.04 11.37
CA SER A 7 -6.09 -5.95 12.21
C SER A 7 -5.43 -5.83 13.59
N ASN A 8 -4.54 -6.76 13.96
CA ASN A 8 -4.19 -7.00 15.37
C ASN A 8 -3.12 -6.05 15.95
N SER A 9 -2.71 -5.03 15.20
CA SER A 9 -1.74 -4.04 15.61
C SER A 9 -1.87 -2.77 14.79
N VAL A 10 -1.35 -1.67 15.33
CA VAL A 10 -1.11 -0.44 14.57
C VAL A 10 -0.15 -0.71 13.40
N LEU A 11 -0.20 0.16 12.40
CA LEU A 11 0.74 0.10 11.28
C LEU A 11 2.16 0.39 11.78
N GLN A 12 3.12 -0.36 11.27
CA GLN A 12 4.52 0.01 11.43
C GLN A 12 4.79 1.34 10.70
N VAL A 13 5.92 1.99 11.00
CA VAL A 13 6.21 3.34 10.50
C VAL A 13 6.19 3.40 8.97
N ASP A 14 6.78 2.40 8.32
CA ASP A 14 6.80 2.24 6.86
C ASP A 14 5.41 1.93 6.30
N GLU A 15 4.67 0.98 6.90
CA GLU A 15 3.28 0.69 6.51
C GLU A 15 2.38 1.94 6.62
N GLY A 16 2.57 2.73 7.68
CA GLY A 16 1.84 3.97 7.92
C GLY A 16 2.17 5.04 6.90
N ALA A 17 3.45 5.21 6.56
CA ALA A 17 3.88 6.14 5.53
C ALA A 17 3.31 5.75 4.15
N ASP A 18 3.35 4.46 3.79
CA ASP A 18 2.77 4.00 2.54
C ASP A 18 1.24 4.15 2.52
N THR A 19 0.58 3.86 3.65
CA THR A 19 -0.87 4.06 3.80
C THR A 19 -1.25 5.52 3.68
N PHE A 20 -0.44 6.45 4.20
CA PHE A 20 -0.66 7.87 4.02
C PHE A 20 -0.61 8.24 2.53
N VAL A 21 0.44 7.83 1.81
CA VAL A 21 0.57 8.10 0.36
C VAL A 21 -0.59 7.48 -0.43
N SER A 22 -1.05 6.28 -0.08
CA SER A 22 -2.24 5.68 -0.68
C SER A 22 -3.51 6.47 -0.38
N SER A 23 -3.61 7.06 0.81
CA SER A 23 -4.78 7.86 1.19
C SER A 23 -4.88 9.17 0.42
N THR A 24 -3.75 9.72 -0.05
CA THR A 24 -3.76 10.94 -0.89
C THR A 24 -4.29 10.65 -2.30
N ILE A 25 -4.16 9.42 -2.80
CA ILE A 25 -4.85 8.99 -4.05
C ILE A 25 -6.37 9.14 -3.90
N LEU A 26 -6.94 8.81 -2.74
CA LEU A 26 -8.38 8.96 -2.50
C LEU A 26 -8.82 10.43 -2.46
N LYS A 27 -7.92 11.37 -2.14
CA LYS A 27 -8.19 12.81 -2.08
C LYS A 27 -7.93 13.51 -3.43
N TYR A 28 -6.83 13.19 -4.09
CA TYR A 28 -6.32 13.93 -5.26
C TYR A 28 -6.27 13.11 -6.55
N GLY A 29 -6.55 11.81 -6.50
CA GLY A 29 -6.45 10.91 -7.65
C GLY A 29 -5.03 10.48 -8.02
N ALA A 30 -4.01 10.92 -7.29
CA ALA A 30 -2.60 10.57 -7.51
C ALA A 30 -1.83 10.48 -6.18
N PRO A 31 -0.70 9.75 -6.13
CA PRO A 31 0.06 9.57 -4.89
C PRO A 31 0.90 10.82 -4.58
N TYR A 32 0.46 11.59 -3.61
CA TYR A 32 1.19 12.71 -3.03
C TYR A 32 1.79 12.32 -1.67
N HIS A 33 2.95 12.89 -1.34
CA HIS A 33 3.61 12.69 -0.05
C HIS A 33 3.09 13.64 1.05
N GLN A 34 2.08 14.46 0.73
CA GLN A 34 1.46 15.42 1.64
C GLN A 34 -0.06 15.51 1.44
N ASP A 35 -0.76 16.01 2.46
CA ASP A 35 -2.20 16.30 2.44
C ASP A 35 -2.54 17.75 2.81
N GLU A 36 -1.59 18.68 2.58
CA GLU A 36 -1.57 20.11 3.00
C GLU A 36 -1.33 20.34 4.50
N LYS A 37 -1.50 19.30 5.33
CA LYS A 37 -1.31 19.40 6.79
C LYS A 37 -0.14 18.56 7.28
N ASN A 38 0.00 17.36 6.74
CA ASN A 38 0.98 16.36 7.11
C ASN A 38 1.85 16.04 5.91
N TYR A 39 3.10 15.66 6.18
CA TYR A 39 4.10 15.32 5.20
C TYR A 39 4.76 14.01 5.62
N THR A 40 4.85 13.02 4.72
CA THR A 40 5.61 11.79 4.99
C THR A 40 7.12 11.98 4.84
N MET A 41 7.53 13.09 4.24
CA MET A 41 8.92 13.38 3.86
C MET A 41 9.23 14.86 4.11
N GLU A 42 9.47 15.22 5.36
CA GLU A 42 9.72 16.61 5.77
C GLU A 42 11.04 17.18 5.19
N HIS A 43 12.06 16.34 5.03
CA HIS A 43 13.41 16.75 4.60
C HIS A 43 13.81 16.24 3.21
N ALA A 44 12.94 15.50 2.51
CA ALA A 44 13.28 14.92 1.21
C ALA A 44 12.97 15.89 0.07
N LYS A 45 13.85 15.94 -0.93
CA LYS A 45 13.66 16.72 -2.15
C LYS A 45 12.71 15.98 -3.10
N VAL A 46 11.41 16.20 -2.90
CA VAL A 46 10.37 15.63 -3.78
C VAL A 46 10.19 16.51 -5.01
N ARG A 47 9.45 16.05 -6.01
CA ARG A 47 9.01 16.90 -7.13
C ARG A 47 8.33 18.16 -6.56
N GLU A 48 8.48 19.30 -7.22
CA GLU A 48 8.02 20.60 -6.71
C GLU A 48 6.53 20.65 -6.34
N ASP A 49 5.71 19.81 -6.98
CA ASP A 49 4.28 19.68 -6.71
C ASP A 49 3.92 18.66 -5.62
N GLY A 50 4.91 18.01 -4.98
CA GLY A 50 4.72 17.02 -3.93
C GLY A 50 4.31 15.63 -4.44
N LEU A 51 4.41 15.37 -5.74
CA LEU A 51 4.11 14.05 -6.30
C LEU A 51 5.14 13.01 -5.82
N PHE A 52 4.66 11.89 -5.30
CA PHE A 52 5.51 10.84 -4.77
C PHE A 52 6.14 10.00 -5.90
N ILE A 53 7.43 10.21 -6.15
CA ILE A 53 8.17 9.57 -7.25
C ILE A 53 9.22 8.54 -6.81
N TYR A 54 9.30 8.20 -5.53
CA TYR A 54 10.34 7.30 -5.00
C TYR A 54 10.05 5.81 -5.20
N ARG A 55 8.79 5.43 -5.42
CA ARG A 55 8.38 4.04 -5.68
C ARG A 55 7.34 3.98 -6.79
N THR A 56 7.18 2.79 -7.37
CA THR A 56 6.13 2.54 -8.37
C THR A 56 4.74 2.71 -7.76
N TRP A 57 3.78 3.15 -8.57
CA TRP A 57 2.46 3.57 -8.07
C TRP A 57 1.45 2.46 -7.89
N ILE A 58 1.60 1.34 -8.62
CA ILE A 58 0.65 0.23 -8.60
C ILE A 58 0.32 -0.25 -7.18
N PRO A 59 1.30 -0.46 -6.27
CA PRO A 59 1.02 -0.84 -4.89
C PRO A 59 0.10 0.15 -4.15
N TYR A 60 0.31 1.45 -4.36
CA TYR A 60 -0.49 2.50 -3.73
C TYR A 60 -1.93 2.54 -4.25
N TYR A 61 -2.13 2.35 -5.56
CA TYR A 61 -3.49 2.25 -6.11
C TYR A 61 -4.24 1.00 -5.63
N LEU A 62 -3.55 -0.14 -5.47
CA LEU A 62 -4.13 -1.35 -4.88
C LEU A 62 -4.52 -1.11 -3.42
N GLN A 63 -3.64 -0.49 -2.63
CA GLN A 63 -3.94 -0.15 -1.24
C GLN A 63 -5.05 0.90 -1.13
N ALA A 64 -5.06 1.95 -1.95
CA ALA A 64 -6.13 2.94 -2.02
C ALA A 64 -7.48 2.29 -2.34
N SER A 65 -7.52 1.35 -3.29
CA SER A 65 -8.75 0.61 -3.62
C SER A 65 -9.28 -0.19 -2.43
N SER A 66 -8.39 -0.83 -1.67
CA SER A 66 -8.75 -1.54 -0.45
C SER A 66 -9.26 -0.60 0.66
N LEU A 67 -8.59 0.54 0.86
CA LEU A 67 -9.01 1.58 1.81
C LEU A 67 -10.37 2.18 1.43
N TYR A 68 -10.66 2.31 0.13
CA TYR A 68 -11.96 2.77 -0.37
C TYR A 68 -13.08 1.77 -0.06
N LEU A 69 -12.83 0.46 -0.27
CA LEU A 69 -13.83 -0.59 -0.10
C LEU A 69 -14.08 -0.96 1.37
N PHE A 70 -13.02 -0.99 2.20
CA PHE A 70 -13.05 -1.51 3.56
C PHE A 70 -12.80 -0.44 4.64
N GLY A 71 -12.70 0.83 4.22
CA GLY A 71 -12.43 1.96 5.10
C GLY A 71 -10.96 2.08 5.53
N LYS A 72 -10.65 3.15 6.26
CA LYS A 72 -9.29 3.45 6.77
C LYS A 72 -8.94 2.57 7.98
N THR A 73 -8.78 1.28 7.76
CA THR A 73 -8.45 0.28 8.79
C THR A 73 -7.10 -0.37 8.50
N THR A 74 -6.45 -0.91 9.55
CA THR A 74 -5.19 -1.69 9.42
C THR A 74 -5.40 -2.94 8.57
N PHE A 75 -6.57 -3.56 8.65
CA PHE A 75 -6.99 -4.64 7.76
C PHE A 75 -6.93 -4.22 6.29
N ALA A 76 -7.62 -3.12 5.94
CA ALA A 76 -7.69 -2.63 4.57
C ALA A 76 -6.30 -2.25 4.03
N ALA A 77 -5.46 -1.65 4.87
CA ALA A 77 -4.09 -1.28 4.50
C ALA A 77 -3.21 -2.50 4.15
N ARG A 78 -3.39 -3.63 4.86
CA ARG A 78 -2.55 -4.83 4.66
C ARG A 78 -3.14 -5.86 3.68
N LEU A 79 -4.45 -5.84 3.45
CA LEU A 79 -5.16 -6.84 2.65
C LEU A 79 -4.57 -7.06 1.25
N PRO A 80 -4.26 -6.02 0.43
CA PRO A 80 -3.74 -6.23 -0.92
C PRO A 80 -2.38 -6.95 -0.95
N PHE A 81 -1.53 -6.66 0.05
CA PHE A 81 -0.21 -7.28 0.16
C PHE A 81 -0.32 -8.72 0.65
N ALA A 82 -1.21 -8.99 1.59
CA ALA A 82 -1.52 -10.36 2.03
C ALA A 82 -2.04 -11.22 0.87
N LEU A 83 -2.96 -10.68 0.06
CA LEU A 83 -3.45 -11.34 -1.16
C LEU A 83 -2.33 -11.59 -2.16
N SER A 84 -1.46 -10.60 -2.39
CA SER A 84 -0.31 -10.75 -3.29
C SER A 84 0.64 -11.86 -2.85
N GLY A 85 0.87 -12.02 -1.53
CA GLY A 85 1.66 -13.12 -0.98
C GLY A 85 1.06 -14.50 -1.25
N VAL A 86 -0.25 -14.66 -1.04
CA VAL A 86 -0.97 -15.92 -1.34
C VAL A 86 -0.93 -16.23 -2.83
N MET A 87 -1.21 -15.25 -3.68
CA MET A 87 -1.17 -15.40 -5.14
C MET A 87 0.23 -15.78 -5.63
N SER A 88 1.28 -15.25 -5.00
CA SER A 88 2.67 -15.58 -5.33
C SER A 88 2.99 -17.05 -5.03
N ALA A 89 2.53 -17.58 -3.89
CA ALA A 89 2.69 -19.00 -3.56
C ALA A 89 1.97 -19.91 -4.56
N MET A 90 0.74 -19.54 -4.97
CA MET A 90 -0.02 -20.27 -5.99
C MET A 90 0.69 -20.23 -7.36
N ALA A 91 1.19 -19.06 -7.78
CA ALA A 91 1.91 -18.91 -9.02
C ALA A 91 3.19 -19.75 -9.05
N LEU A 92 3.94 -19.76 -7.95
CA LEU A 92 5.14 -20.60 -7.80
C LEU A 92 4.80 -22.09 -7.90
N TYR A 93 3.73 -22.54 -7.25
CA TYR A 93 3.29 -23.94 -7.32
C TYR A 93 3.03 -24.38 -8.77
N PHE A 94 2.22 -23.62 -9.53
CA PHE A 94 1.93 -23.95 -10.92
C PHE A 94 3.15 -23.83 -11.83
N PHE A 95 4.02 -22.85 -11.56
CA PHE A 95 5.28 -22.70 -12.28
C PHE A 95 6.18 -23.92 -12.09
N THR A 96 6.33 -24.42 -10.86
CA THR A 96 7.14 -25.61 -10.56
C THR A 96 6.58 -26.87 -11.22
N ILE A 97 5.26 -27.07 -11.23
CA ILE A 97 4.64 -28.20 -11.96
C ILE A 97 5.01 -28.17 -13.45
N LYS A 98 5.03 -26.98 -14.07
CA LYS A 98 5.34 -26.84 -15.49
C LYS A 98 6.84 -27.05 -15.81
N LEU A 99 7.71 -26.96 -14.81
CA LEU A 99 9.14 -27.23 -14.97
C LEU A 99 9.49 -28.72 -14.89
N THR A 100 8.58 -29.56 -14.43
CA THR A 100 8.76 -31.02 -14.33
C THR A 100 8.14 -31.70 -15.54
#